data_AF-A0A557ZYX5-F1
#
_entry.id   AF-A0A557ZYX5-F1
#
_cell.length_a   1.000
_cell.length_b   1.000
_cell.length_c   1.000
_cell.angle_alpha   90.00
_cell.angle_beta   90.00
_cell.angle_gamma   90.00
#
_symmetry.space_group_name_H-M   'P 1'
#
loop_
_entity.id
_entity.type
_entity.pdbx_description
1 polymer ?
#
loop_
_entity_poly.entity_id
_entity_poly.type
_entity_poly.pdbx_seq_one_letter_code
_entity_poly.pdbx_strand_id
1 'polypeptide(L)' 'MRLRRVEQGESFTVTRNGKPIADLVPHRAEPQPTRTLGEIQAIFAKLPPMDLERWRREREEDDKIFGPDDPLEDPWERR' A
#
# COMPACT_ATOMS: atom_id res chain seq x y z
N MET A 1 -30.49 -12.50 -5.76
CA MET A 1 -29.51 -12.45 -6.87
C MET A 1 -29.27 -11.00 -7.37
N ARG A 2 -28.57 -10.17 -6.58
CA ARG A 2 -28.05 -8.86 -7.03
C ARG A 2 -26.51 -8.82 -7.02
N LEU A 3 -25.91 -9.44 -6.01
CA LEU A 3 -24.45 -9.57 -5.86
C LEU A 3 -23.77 -10.15 -7.11
N ARG A 4 -24.32 -11.22 -7.71
CA ARG A 4 -23.75 -11.84 -8.93
C ARG A 4 -23.68 -10.90 -10.14
N ARG A 5 -24.55 -9.88 -10.20
CA ARG A 5 -24.53 -8.87 -11.27
C ARG A 5 -23.52 -7.76 -11.00
N VAL A 6 -23.31 -7.43 -9.73
CA VAL A 6 -22.21 -6.54 -9.30
C VAL A 6 -20.86 -7.17 -9.58
N GLU A 7 -20.71 -8.48 -9.38
CA GLU A 7 -19.51 -9.21 -9.81
C GLU A 7 -19.26 -9.11 -11.32
N GLN A 8 -20.31 -8.96 -12.11
CA GLN A 8 -20.25 -8.83 -13.57
C GLN A 8 -20.11 -7.38 -14.06
N GLY A 9 -20.00 -6.41 -13.15
CA GLY A 9 -19.75 -5.01 -13.50
C GLY A 9 -20.93 -4.06 -13.29
N GLU A 10 -22.12 -4.55 -12.94
CA GLU A 10 -23.31 -3.72 -12.75
C GLU A 10 -23.25 -2.93 -11.43
N SER A 11 -23.78 -1.71 -11.41
CA SER A 11 -23.83 -0.84 -10.23
C SER A 11 -25.25 -0.61 -9.77
N PHE A 12 -25.49 -0.57 -8.46
CA PHE A 12 -26.83 -0.37 -7.88
C PHE A 12 -26.81 0.65 -6.75
N THR A 13 -27.82 1.53 -6.72
CA THR A 13 -28.07 2.39 -5.57
C THR A 13 -28.96 1.69 -4.54
N VAL A 14 -28.47 1.60 -3.31
CA VAL A 14 -29.20 1.12 -2.14
C VAL A 14 -29.99 2.28 -1.55
N THR A 15 -31.30 2.08 -1.38
CA THR A 15 -32.20 3.07 -0.79
C THR A 15 -32.80 2.57 0.53
N ARG A 16 -33.09 3.50 1.45
CA ARG A 16 -33.89 3.26 2.67
C ARG A 16 -35.02 4.29 2.70
N ASN A 17 -36.26 3.82 2.66
CA ASN A 17 -37.46 4.67 2.56
C ASN A 17 -37.42 5.65 1.36
N GLY A 18 -36.99 5.17 0.19
CA GLY A 18 -36.89 5.98 -1.03
C GLY A 18 -35.69 6.94 -1.05
N LYS A 19 -34.94 7.09 0.04
CA LYS A 19 -33.73 7.92 0.10
C LYS A 19 -32.49 7.08 -0.23
N PRO A 20 -31.63 7.48 -1.18
CA PRO A 20 -30.37 6.80 -1.44
C PRO A 20 -29.44 6.89 -0.24
N ILE A 21 -28.80 5.78 0.12
CA ILE A 21 -27.89 5.68 1.27
C ILE A 21 -26.51 5.12 0.92
N ALA A 22 -26.39 4.35 -0.16
CA ALA A 22 -25.11 3.79 -0.59
C ALA A 22 -25.20 3.35 -2.06
N ASP A 23 -24.04 3.23 -2.70
CA ASP A 23 -23.92 2.56 -3.99
C ASP A 23 -23.12 1.27 -3.83
N LEU A 24 -23.60 0.22 -4.47
CA LEU A 24 -22.93 -1.06 -4.57
C LEU A 24 -22.30 -1.15 -5.96
N VAL A 25 -20.98 -1.03 -5.98
CA VAL A 25 -20.16 -1.09 -7.20
C VAL A 25 -19.22 -2.29 -7.13
N PRO A 26 -18.79 -2.85 -8.28
CA PRO A 26 -17.79 -3.90 -8.30
C PRO A 26 -16.49 -3.41 -7.66
N HIS A 27 -15.95 -4.18 -6.72
CA HIS A 27 -14.62 -3.92 -6.20
C HIS A 27 -13.59 -4.22 -7.29
N ARG A 28 -12.88 -3.20 -7.75
CA ARG A 28 -11.72 -3.37 -8.63
C ARG A 28 -10.49 -3.48 -7.72
N ALA A 29 -10.13 -4.71 -7.36
CA ALA A 29 -8.73 -4.94 -7.05
C ALA A 29 -8.01 -4.73 -8.38
N GLU A 30 -7.34 -3.60 -8.56
CA GLU A 30 -6.34 -3.56 -9.62
C GLU A 30 -5.42 -4.74 -9.32
N PRO A 31 -5.29 -5.72 -10.24
CA PRO A 31 -4.27 -6.73 -10.05
C PRO A 31 -2.98 -5.95 -10.02
N GLN A 32 -2.38 -5.79 -8.84
CA GLN A 32 -1.04 -5.25 -8.77
C GLN A 32 -0.22 -6.17 -9.66
N PRO A 33 0.37 -5.67 -10.75
CA PRO A 33 1.14 -6.52 -11.63
C PRO A 33 2.26 -7.11 -10.77
N THR A 34 2.21 -8.43 -10.57
CA THR A 34 3.26 -9.15 -9.86
C THR A 34 4.50 -9.06 -10.74
N ARG A 35 5.46 -8.23 -10.35
CA ARG A 35 6.73 -8.12 -11.06
C ARG A 35 7.64 -9.28 -10.64
N THR A 36 8.31 -9.86 -11.60
CA THR A 36 9.40 -10.81 -11.36
C THR A 36 10.59 -10.10 -10.71
N LEU A 37 11.47 -10.87 -10.06
CA LEU A 37 12.74 -10.36 -9.52
C LEU A 37 13.56 -9.64 -10.61
N GLY A 38 13.60 -10.20 -11.83
CA GLY A 38 14.32 -9.61 -12.95
C GLY A 38 13.74 -8.27 -13.41
N GLU A 39 12.41 -8.13 -13.44
CA GLU A 39 11.77 -6.84 -13.75
C GLU A 39 12.05 -5.78 -12.69
N ILE A 40 12.05 -6.16 -11.41
CA ILE A 40 12.43 -5.27 -10.32
C ILE A 40 13.89 -4.85 -10.47
N GLN A 41 14.82 -5.79 -10.69
CA GLN A 41 16.23 -5.47 -10.91
C GLN A 41 16.43 -4.52 -12.10
N ALA A 42 15.72 -4.74 -13.21
CA ALA A 42 15.78 -3.88 -14.39
C ALA A 42 15.24 -2.46 -14.14
N ILE A 43 14.28 -2.29 -13.23
CA ILE A 43 13.81 -0.97 -12.79
C ILE A 43 14.89 -0.29 -11.94
N PHE A 44 15.45 -0.99 -10.96
CA PHE A 44 16.48 -0.44 -10.06
C PHE A 44 17.77 -0.08 -10.80
N ALA A 45 18.15 -0.84 -11.83
CA ALA A 45 19.32 -0.55 -12.66
C ALA A 45 19.22 0.78 -13.42
N LYS A 46 18.02 1.38 -13.54
CA LYS A 46 17.81 2.69 -14.17
C LYS A 46 17.89 3.86 -13.20
N LEU A 47 17.94 3.60 -11.89
CA LEU A 47 18.07 4.65 -10.89
C LEU A 47 19.51 5.17 -10.84
N PRO A 48 19.71 6.45 -10.48
CA PRO A 48 21.05 6.95 -10.19
C PRO A 48 21.74 6.09 -9.11
N PRO A 49 23.08 5.94 -9.17
CA PRO A 49 23.83 5.28 -8.11
C PRO A 49 23.54 5.93 -6.75
N MET A 50 23.38 5.10 -5.72
CA MET A 50 23.21 5.57 -4.35
C MET A 50 24.54 6.07 -3.79
N ASP A 51 24.56 7.29 -3.25
CA ASP A 51 25.69 7.78 -2.47
C ASP A 51 25.59 7.18 -1.05
N LEU A 52 26.37 6.12 -0.82
CA LEU A 52 26.34 5.35 0.43
C LEU A 52 26.84 6.15 1.64
N GLU A 53 27.80 7.05 1.45
CA GLU A 53 28.35 7.85 2.55
C GLU A 53 27.35 8.91 2.98
N ARG A 54 26.76 9.60 2.00
CA ARG A 54 25.69 10.56 2.26
C ARG A 54 24.49 9.89 2.92
N TRP A 55 24.02 8.76 2.38
CA TRP A 55 22.88 8.04 2.92
C TRP A 55 23.09 7.61 4.38
N ARG A 56 24.30 7.14 4.73
CA ARG A 56 24.63 6.80 6.13
C ARG A 56 24.60 8.02 7.04
N ARG A 57 25.19 9.14 6.60
CA ARG A 57 25.19 10.38 7.38
C ARG A 57 23.77 10.88 7.62
N GLU A 58 22.93 10.90 6.60
CA GLU A 58 21.52 11.34 6.72
C GLU A 58 20.75 10.45 7.70
N ARG A 59 20.92 9.12 7.64
CA ARG A 59 20.33 8.21 8.65
C ARG A 59 20.81 8.50 10.08
N GLU A 60 22.11 8.69 10.27
CA GLU A 60 22.66 9.02 11.60
C GLU A 60 22.19 10.39 12.12
N GLU A 61 21.85 11.32 11.23
CA GLU A 61 21.24 12.60 11.58
C GLU A 61 19.77 12.45 11.97
N ASP A 62 19.01 11.66 11.21
CA ASP A 62 17.60 11.37 11.48
C ASP A 62 17.42 10.60 12.80
N ASP A 63 18.28 9.63 13.09
CA ASP A 63 18.28 8.86 14.35
C ASP A 63 18.38 9.78 15.59
N LYS A 64 19.01 10.96 15.47
CA LYS A 64 19.09 11.94 16.59
C LYS A 64 17.75 12.62 16.87
N ILE A 65 16.86 12.67 15.88
CA ILE A 65 15.55 13.34 15.96
C ILE A 65 14.45 12.31 16.26
N PHE A 66 14.47 11.18 15.54
CA PHE A 66 13.40 10.19 15.57
C PHE A 66 13.71 8.96 16.43
N GLY A 67 14.97 8.79 16.85
CA GLY A 67 15.43 7.57 17.49
C GLY A 67 15.77 6.48 16.46
N PRO A 68 16.38 5.36 16.90
CA PRO A 68 16.75 4.28 16.01
C PRO A 68 15.52 3.65 15.33
N ASP A 69 15.66 3.32 14.04
CA ASP A 69 14.63 2.64 13.23
C ASP A 69 14.19 1.27 13.81
N ASP A 70 15.04 0.65 14.63
CA ASP A 70 14.78 -0.65 15.24
C ASP A 70 14.24 -0.44 16.66
N PRO A 71 12.94 -0.67 16.93
CA PRO A 71 12.48 -0.71 18.29
C PRO A 71 13.12 -1.94 18.94
N LEU A 72 14.10 -1.73 19.82
CA LEU A 72 14.70 -2.78 20.65
C LEU A 72 13.66 -3.52 21.53
N GLU A 73 12.41 -3.03 21.54
CA GLU A 73 11.26 -3.61 22.20
C GLU A 73 10.16 -3.91 21.16
N ASP A 74 9.69 -5.16 21.10
CA ASP A 74 8.52 -5.51 20.30
C ASP A 74 7.28 -4.77 20.86
N PRO A 75 6.62 -3.90 20.08
CA PRO A 75 5.46 -3.14 20.54
C PRO A 75 4.25 -4.03 20.92
N TRP A 76 4.24 -5.31 20.55
CA TRP A 76 3.18 -6.28 20.85
C TRP A 76 3.43 -7.13 22.11
N GLU A 77 4.59 -7.02 22.75
CA GLU A 77 4.92 -7.75 24.00
C GLU A 77 4.53 -6.99 25.29
N ARG A 78 4.00 -5.77 25.20
CA ARG A 78 3.46 -5.03 26.36
C ARG A 78 2.12 -5.63 26.81
N ARG A 79 2.15 -6.54 27.79
CA ARG A 79 0.95 -7.10 28.45
C ARG A 79 0.86 -6.71 29.92
#